data_AF-A0AAV7K9V2-F1
#
_entry.id   AF-A0AAV7K9V2-F1
#
_cell.length_a   1.000
_cell.length_b   1.000
_cell.length_c   1.000
_cell.angle_alpha   90.00
_cell.angle_beta   90.00
_cell.angle_gamma   90.00
#
_symmetry.space_group_name_H-M   'P 1'
#
loop_
_entity.id
_entity.type
_entity.pdbx_description
1 polymer ?
#
loop_
_entity_poly.entity_id
_entity_poly.type
_entity_poly.pdbx_seq_one_letter_code
_entity_poly.pdbx_strand_id
1 'polypeptide(L)'
;MAATIIRQGNIDYVKIFIYKDRCVIVRKLNEMVFATPFGNIAVNICYGRHHPLNWLGYALNGAEIIFNPSATVGSLSEPMWPIEARNAAISNTVFTAAINRIGIELYPNEFTSGDGKPAHNEFGQFYGSSYIAAPDGGRTPGLSRIEDGLLITQIDLNLIRQIKDTWGFQMTARYEIYADLLDRYTKTTFKHQLI
;
A
#
# COMPACT_ATOMS: atom_id res chain seq x y z
N MET A 1 -8.89 -10.09 -7.95
CA MET A 1 -8.18 -11.25 -7.37
C MET A 1 -7.27 -10.76 -6.24
N ALA A 2 -7.44 -11.29 -5.03
CA ALA A 2 -6.63 -10.96 -3.86
C ALA A 2 -5.24 -11.62 -3.97
N ALA A 3 -4.22 -11.02 -3.37
CA ALA A 3 -2.91 -11.63 -3.26
C ALA A 3 -2.97 -12.76 -2.23
N THR A 4 -2.67 -13.99 -2.66
CA THR A 4 -2.57 -15.17 -1.79
C THR A 4 -1.10 -15.47 -1.55
N ILE A 5 -0.66 -15.40 -0.30
CA ILE A 5 0.66 -15.91 0.12
C ILE A 5 0.43 -17.35 0.57
N ILE A 6 0.93 -18.34 -0.19
CA ILE A 6 0.74 -19.77 0.12
C ILE A 6 2.05 -20.36 0.66
N ARG A 7 2.03 -20.77 1.94
CA ARG A 7 2.60 -22.06 2.36
C ARG A 7 1.91 -22.54 3.65
N GLN A 8 1.43 -23.79 3.61
CA GLN A 8 0.85 -24.56 4.73
C GLN A 8 -0.52 -24.12 5.32
N GLY A 9 -1.54 -23.99 4.47
CA GLY A 9 -2.94 -24.05 4.91
C GLY A 9 -3.52 -22.70 5.35
N ASN A 10 -4.58 -22.29 4.65
CA ASN A 10 -5.50 -21.17 4.93
C ASN A 10 -4.94 -20.00 5.77
N ILE A 11 -4.29 -19.06 5.08
CA ILE A 11 -4.09 -17.71 5.60
C ILE A 11 -5.05 -16.78 4.83
N ASP A 12 -6.10 -16.34 5.50
CA ASP A 12 -7.03 -15.34 4.98
C ASP A 12 -6.54 -13.94 5.34
N TYR A 13 -6.15 -13.16 4.33
CA TYR A 13 -5.79 -11.75 4.49
C TYR A 13 -6.80 -10.86 3.76
N VAL A 14 -7.35 -9.87 4.47
CA VAL A 14 -8.48 -9.05 3.98
C VAL A 14 -8.03 -7.60 3.78
N LYS A 15 -8.40 -7.03 2.64
CA LYS A 15 -8.17 -5.61 2.28
C LYS A 15 -8.83 -4.72 3.32
N ILE A 16 -8.15 -3.72 3.87
CA ILE A 16 -8.70 -2.83 4.92
C ILE A 16 -9.44 -1.61 4.33
N PHE A 17 -8.88 -0.97 3.29
CA PHE A 17 -9.44 0.24 2.68
C PHE A 17 -10.06 -0.05 1.32
N ILE A 18 -11.30 0.39 1.09
CA ILE A 18 -12.05 0.15 -0.15
C ILE A 18 -12.39 1.49 -0.81
N TYR A 19 -12.18 1.56 -2.13
CA TYR A 19 -12.58 2.72 -2.92
C TYR A 19 -14.09 2.69 -3.12
N LYS A 20 -14.80 3.72 -2.63
CA LYS A 20 -16.26 3.93 -2.77
C LYS A 20 -17.11 2.68 -2.41
N ASP A 21 -17.17 2.34 -1.12
CA ASP A 21 -18.25 1.59 -0.43
C ASP A 21 -18.95 0.39 -1.09
N ARG A 22 -18.36 -0.33 -2.05
CA ARG A 22 -19.00 -1.56 -2.58
C ARG A 22 -18.08 -2.79 -2.66
N CYS A 23 -18.64 -3.87 -2.13
CA CYS A 23 -18.37 -5.31 -2.34
C CYS A 23 -17.33 -6.09 -1.50
N VAL A 24 -16.66 -5.53 -0.49
CA VAL A 24 -15.98 -6.37 0.53
C VAL A 24 -16.21 -5.79 1.91
N ILE A 25 -16.67 -6.60 2.86
CA ILE A 25 -16.84 -6.18 4.26
C ILE A 25 -15.48 -6.27 4.95
N VAL A 26 -14.99 -5.17 5.51
CA VAL A 26 -13.85 -5.17 6.43
C VAL A 26 -14.37 -4.83 7.81
N ARG A 27 -14.26 -5.76 8.75
CA ARG A 27 -14.83 -5.62 10.10
C ARG A 27 -13.80 -5.35 11.21
N LYS A 28 -12.49 -5.31 10.92
CA LYS A 28 -11.46 -5.02 11.92
C LYS A 28 -10.14 -4.58 11.27
N LEU A 29 -9.43 -3.63 11.87
CA LEU A 29 -7.99 -3.41 11.61
C LEU A 29 -7.29 -4.76 11.83
N ASN A 30 -6.55 -5.21 10.83
CA ASN A 30 -5.72 -6.39 10.98
C ASN A 30 -4.44 -6.14 10.19
N GLU A 31 -3.61 -5.22 10.70
CA GLU A 31 -2.25 -4.97 10.19
C GLU A 31 -1.33 -6.14 10.53
N MET A 32 -1.72 -7.35 10.13
CA MET A 32 -1.01 -8.58 10.39
C MET A 32 0.34 -8.54 9.70
N VAL A 33 1.35 -8.92 10.47
CA VAL A 33 2.70 -9.16 10.01
C VAL A 33 2.97 -10.64 10.11
N PHE A 34 3.40 -11.23 9.01
CA PHE A 34 3.73 -12.64 8.91
C PHE A 34 5.23 -12.80 9.12
N ALA A 35 5.62 -13.43 10.22
CA ALA A 35 7.00 -13.81 10.45
C ALA A 35 7.37 -14.98 9.51
N THR A 36 8.41 -14.80 8.71
CA THR A 36 8.93 -15.85 7.82
C THR A 36 10.43 -16.02 8.02
N PRO A 37 11.03 -17.15 7.60
CA PRO A 37 12.48 -17.31 7.59
C PRO A 37 13.23 -16.27 6.72
N PHE A 38 12.52 -15.50 5.89
CA PHE A 38 13.06 -14.51 4.97
C PHE A 38 12.73 -13.07 5.37
N GLY A 39 12.24 -12.87 6.59
CA GLY A 39 11.83 -11.57 7.13
C GLY A 39 10.34 -11.48 7.46
N ASN A 40 9.98 -10.42 8.16
CA ASN A 40 8.63 -10.08 8.55
C ASN A 40 7.91 -9.35 7.41
N ILE A 41 6.87 -9.97 6.86
CA ILE A 41 6.18 -9.44 5.69
C ILE A 41 4.75 -8.99 6.03
N ALA A 42 4.29 -7.93 5.35
CA ALA A 42 2.93 -7.45 5.42
C ALA A 42 2.37 -7.17 4.03
N VAL A 43 1.04 -7.02 3.92
CA VAL A 43 0.36 -6.82 2.63
C VAL A 43 -0.58 -5.62 2.68
N ASN A 44 -0.15 -4.46 2.20
CA ASN A 44 -1.03 -3.32 2.03
C ASN A 44 -1.83 -3.46 0.72
N ILE A 45 -3.10 -3.84 0.74
CA ILE A 45 -3.84 -4.11 -0.50
C ILE A 45 -4.34 -2.83 -1.19
N CYS A 46 -3.88 -2.61 -2.43
CA CYS A 46 -4.42 -1.69 -3.43
C CYS A 46 -4.69 -0.28 -2.88
N TYR A 47 -5.95 0.07 -2.60
CA TYR A 47 -6.36 1.41 -2.16
C TYR A 47 -5.80 1.81 -0.78
N GLY A 48 -5.38 0.83 0.02
CA GLY A 48 -4.64 1.11 1.26
C GLY A 48 -3.32 1.83 1.03
N ARG A 49 -2.80 1.90 -0.22
CA ARG A 49 -1.62 2.68 -0.57
C ARG A 49 -1.77 4.18 -0.29
N HIS A 50 -2.98 4.70 -0.40
CA HIS A 50 -3.29 6.12 -0.22
C HIS A 50 -3.36 6.56 1.24
N HIS A 51 -3.25 5.61 2.18
CA HIS A 51 -3.45 5.87 3.60
C HIS A 51 -2.13 5.68 4.35
N PRO A 52 -1.41 6.77 4.68
CA PRO A 52 -0.14 6.70 5.41
C PRO A 52 -0.25 5.91 6.72
N LEU A 53 -1.37 6.05 7.44
CA LEU A 53 -1.62 5.32 8.68
C LEU A 53 -1.69 3.80 8.49
N ASN A 54 -2.13 3.31 7.33
CA ASN A 54 -2.15 1.88 7.04
C ASN A 54 -0.73 1.32 6.92
N TRP A 55 0.16 2.04 6.22
CA TRP A 55 1.57 1.68 6.13
C TRP A 55 2.25 1.71 7.50
N LEU A 56 1.97 2.76 8.28
CA LEU A 56 2.47 2.91 9.64
C LEU A 56 2.04 1.74 10.54
N GLY A 57 0.78 1.32 10.47
CA GLY A 57 0.29 0.19 11.28
C GLY A 57 1.08 -1.10 11.06
N TYR A 58 1.39 -1.48 9.81
CA TYR A 58 2.25 -2.65 9.55
C TYR A 58 3.66 -2.47 10.09
N ALA A 59 4.25 -1.27 9.91
CA ALA A 59 5.60 -1.00 10.37
C ALA A 59 5.72 -1.01 11.91
N LEU A 60 4.72 -0.47 12.62
CA LEU A 60 4.62 -0.54 14.07
C LEU A 60 4.48 -1.99 14.56
N ASN A 61 3.81 -2.84 13.79
CA ASN A 61 3.72 -4.29 14.05
C ASN A 61 4.97 -5.08 13.62
N GLY A 62 6.05 -4.40 13.22
CA GLY A 62 7.35 -5.02 12.94
C GLY A 62 7.54 -5.55 11.52
N ALA A 63 6.74 -5.07 10.55
CA ALA A 63 6.98 -5.39 9.14
C ALA A 63 8.35 -4.86 8.68
N GLU A 64 9.08 -5.70 7.96
CA GLU A 64 10.34 -5.36 7.29
C GLU A 64 10.12 -5.13 5.79
N ILE A 65 9.17 -5.87 5.20
CA ILE A 65 8.76 -5.74 3.81
C ILE A 65 7.25 -5.60 3.74
N ILE A 66 6.75 -4.54 3.09
CA ILE A 66 5.32 -4.36 2.84
C ILE A 66 5.04 -4.49 1.34
N PHE A 67 4.36 -5.57 0.97
CA PHE A 67 3.87 -5.78 -0.39
C PHE A 67 2.61 -4.95 -0.63
N ASN A 68 2.53 -4.30 -1.79
CA ASN A 68 1.37 -3.52 -2.21
C ASN A 68 0.81 -4.01 -3.55
N PRO A 69 0.07 -5.13 -3.54
CA PRO A 69 -0.63 -5.62 -4.72
C PRO A 69 -1.78 -4.67 -5.06
N SER A 70 -1.75 -4.15 -6.28
CA SER A 70 -2.67 -3.13 -6.78
C SER A 70 -3.22 -3.51 -8.15
N ALA A 71 -4.40 -2.96 -8.43
CA ALA A 71 -5.01 -2.97 -9.75
C ALA A 71 -5.61 -1.58 -9.94
N THR A 72 -4.85 -0.69 -10.56
CA THR A 72 -5.21 0.72 -10.70
C THR A 72 -4.95 1.20 -12.12
N VAL A 73 -5.88 2.00 -12.62
CA VAL A 73 -5.94 2.50 -14.00
C VAL A 73 -5.92 4.03 -14.01
N GLY A 74 -5.62 4.57 -15.19
CA GLY A 74 -5.94 5.96 -15.51
C GLY A 74 -4.90 7.00 -15.07
N SER A 75 -4.99 8.15 -15.73
CA SER A 75 -4.06 9.27 -15.65
C SER A 75 -4.07 10.01 -14.31
N LEU A 76 -5.15 9.93 -13.53
CA LEU A 76 -5.19 10.50 -12.18
C LEU A 76 -4.42 9.63 -11.18
N SER A 77 -4.44 8.31 -11.35
CA SER A 77 -3.75 7.39 -10.44
C SER A 77 -2.25 7.36 -10.65
N GLU A 78 -1.81 7.39 -11.91
CA GLU A 78 -0.42 7.12 -12.27
C GLU A 78 0.59 8.10 -11.65
N PRO A 79 0.33 9.43 -11.58
CA PRO A 79 1.26 10.37 -10.95
C PRO A 79 1.55 10.07 -9.47
N MET A 80 0.63 9.42 -8.77
CA MET A 80 0.81 9.03 -7.36
C MET A 80 1.64 7.75 -7.21
N TRP A 81 1.68 6.89 -8.23
CA TRP A 81 2.34 5.59 -8.18
C TRP A 81 3.81 5.62 -7.77
N PRO A 82 4.68 6.51 -8.31
CA PRO A 82 6.07 6.57 -7.90
C PRO A 82 6.29 7.23 -6.53
N ILE A 83 5.25 7.77 -5.91
CA ILE A 83 5.31 8.59 -4.69
C ILE A 83 4.93 7.77 -3.46
N GLU A 84 3.73 7.17 -3.45
CA GLU A 84 3.10 6.69 -2.21
C GLU A 84 3.86 5.55 -1.55
N ALA A 85 4.14 4.47 -2.29
CA ALA A 85 4.87 3.32 -1.75
C ALA A 85 6.33 3.67 -1.43
N ARG A 86 6.95 4.57 -2.21
CA ARG A 86 8.31 5.06 -1.94
C ARG A 86 8.34 5.91 -0.66
N ASN A 87 7.36 6.80 -0.46
CA ASN A 87 7.22 7.57 0.76
C ASN A 87 6.98 6.67 1.97
N ALA A 88 6.17 5.62 1.82
CA ALA A 88 5.95 4.63 2.87
C ALA A 88 7.25 3.90 3.26
N ALA A 89 8.11 3.54 2.30
CA ALA A 89 9.43 2.94 2.58
C ALA A 89 10.31 3.86 3.43
N ILE A 90 10.36 5.15 3.06
CA ILE A 90 11.17 6.17 3.75
C ILE A 90 10.63 6.44 5.16
N SER A 91 9.36 6.86 5.25
CA SER A 91 8.73 7.33 6.50
C SER A 91 8.63 6.25 7.57
N ASN A 92 8.48 4.99 7.16
CA ASN A 92 8.38 3.86 8.08
C ASN A 92 9.66 3.05 8.19
N THR A 93 10.69 3.41 7.42
CA THR A 93 11.98 2.71 7.37
C THR A 93 11.81 1.21 7.14
N VAL A 94 11.17 0.86 6.04
CA VAL A 94 10.91 -0.53 5.60
C VAL A 94 11.16 -0.64 4.10
N PHE A 95 11.22 -1.86 3.58
CA PHE A 95 11.09 -2.07 2.14
C PHE A 95 9.62 -2.07 1.72
N THR A 96 9.32 -1.52 0.54
CA THR A 96 7.99 -1.65 -0.08
C THR A 96 8.09 -2.22 -1.48
N ALA A 97 7.12 -3.06 -1.84
CA ALA A 97 7.03 -3.68 -3.16
C ALA A 97 5.68 -3.32 -3.80
N ALA A 98 5.68 -2.29 -4.64
CA ALA A 98 4.49 -1.85 -5.35
C ALA A 98 4.30 -2.67 -6.63
N ILE A 99 3.16 -3.36 -6.74
CA ILE A 99 2.88 -4.27 -7.85
C ILE A 99 1.56 -3.83 -8.47
N ASN A 100 1.57 -3.43 -9.75
CA ASN A 100 0.33 -3.16 -10.49
C ASN A 100 0.12 -4.19 -11.59
N ARG A 101 -1.16 -4.39 -11.91
CA ARG A 101 -1.61 -5.11 -13.10
C ARG A 101 -1.18 -4.37 -14.39
N ILE A 102 -1.20 -5.07 -15.51
CA ILE A 102 -1.03 -4.50 -16.86
C ILE A 102 -2.23 -4.85 -17.74
N GLY A 103 -2.32 -4.19 -18.91
CA GLY A 103 -3.27 -4.53 -19.95
C GLY A 103 -4.64 -3.87 -19.78
N ILE A 104 -5.59 -4.30 -20.59
CA ILE A 104 -6.96 -3.79 -20.63
C ILE A 104 -7.90 -4.97 -20.37
N GLU A 105 -8.88 -4.77 -19.49
CA GLU A 105 -9.90 -5.79 -19.20
C GLU A 105 -11.25 -5.36 -19.76
N LEU A 106 -11.89 -6.29 -20.46
CA LEU A 106 -13.25 -6.17 -20.98
C LEU A 106 -14.20 -7.01 -20.12
N TYR A 107 -15.27 -6.40 -19.65
CA TYR A 107 -16.34 -7.07 -18.90
C TYR A 107 -17.53 -7.39 -19.81
N PRO A 108 -18.23 -8.51 -19.61
CA PRO A 108 -19.30 -8.95 -20.50
C PRO A 108 -20.53 -8.02 -20.47
N ASN A 109 -20.78 -7.36 -19.34
CA ASN A 109 -21.88 -6.42 -19.18
C ASN A 109 -21.33 -4.99 -19.15
N GLU A 110 -22.05 -4.06 -19.77
CA GLU A 110 -21.73 -2.64 -19.71
C GLU A 110 -21.84 -2.09 -18.28
N PHE A 111 -20.98 -1.13 -17.95
CA PHE A 111 -21.01 -0.38 -16.71
C PHE A 111 -20.68 1.09 -16.96
N THR A 112 -20.97 1.95 -15.98
CA THR A 112 -20.61 3.37 -16.02
C THR A 112 -19.50 3.66 -15.02
N SER A 113 -18.63 4.62 -15.35
CA SER A 113 -17.50 5.04 -14.50
C SER A 113 -17.82 6.23 -13.59
N GLY A 114 -19.06 6.72 -13.61
CA GLY A 114 -19.50 7.87 -12.80
C GLY A 114 -18.91 9.21 -13.23
N ASP A 115 -18.39 9.30 -14.45
CA ASP A 115 -17.79 10.49 -15.08
C ASP A 115 -18.71 11.17 -16.11
N GLY A 116 -19.99 10.76 -16.15
CA GLY A 116 -21.00 11.29 -17.08
C GLY A 116 -20.86 10.79 -18.52
N LYS A 117 -19.92 9.88 -18.81
CA LYS A 117 -19.75 9.27 -20.13
C LYS A 117 -20.71 8.07 -20.33
N PRO A 118 -20.90 7.63 -21.59
CA PRO A 118 -21.69 6.44 -21.89
C PRO A 118 -21.20 5.19 -21.17
N ALA A 119 -22.11 4.24 -20.99
CA ALA A 119 -21.76 2.91 -20.50
C ALA A 119 -20.79 2.21 -21.47
N HIS A 120 -19.92 1.38 -20.92
CA HIS A 120 -18.85 0.72 -21.67
C HIS A 120 -18.49 -0.61 -21.02
N ASN A 121 -17.78 -1.46 -21.78
CA ASN A 121 -17.28 -2.75 -21.32
C ASN A 121 -15.80 -2.69 -20.89
N GLU A 122 -15.06 -1.64 -21.25
CA GLU A 122 -13.62 -1.50 -20.98
C GLU A 122 -13.34 -0.79 -19.66
N PHE A 123 -12.62 -1.43 -18.74
CA PHE A 123 -12.31 -0.83 -17.43
C PHE A 123 -11.20 0.22 -17.47
N GLY A 124 -10.39 0.19 -18.53
CA GLY A 124 -9.25 1.05 -18.75
C GLY A 124 -7.92 0.32 -18.63
N GLN A 125 -6.86 1.01 -19.04
CA GLN A 125 -5.52 0.45 -19.10
C GLN A 125 -4.84 0.46 -17.72
N PHE A 126 -4.49 -0.73 -17.23
CA PHE A 126 -3.58 -0.89 -16.11
C PHE A 126 -2.15 -0.62 -16.58
N TYR A 127 -1.40 0.16 -15.81
CA TYR A 127 -0.14 0.74 -16.27
C TYR A 127 1.12 0.04 -15.73
N GLY A 128 1.01 -1.12 -15.10
CA GLY A 128 2.16 -1.88 -14.60
C GLY A 128 3.08 -1.04 -13.73
N SER A 129 4.32 -0.83 -14.19
CA SER A 129 5.29 0.04 -13.51
C SER A 129 5.64 -0.46 -12.11
N SER A 130 5.55 -1.77 -11.87
CA SER A 130 5.87 -2.40 -10.58
C SER A 130 7.33 -2.14 -10.21
N TYR A 131 7.59 -1.84 -8.93
CA TYR A 131 8.92 -1.48 -8.43
C TYR A 131 9.09 -1.80 -6.95
N ILE A 132 10.35 -1.79 -6.49
CA ILE A 132 10.70 -1.95 -5.09
C ILE A 132 11.38 -0.67 -4.59
N ALA A 133 10.97 -0.16 -3.44
CA ALA A 133 11.59 0.97 -2.77
C ALA A 133 12.25 0.54 -1.45
N ALA A 134 13.35 1.20 -1.15
CA ALA A 134 14.23 0.93 -0.02
C ALA A 134 14.07 1.99 1.08
N PRO A 135 14.40 1.65 2.34
CA PRO A 135 14.26 2.56 3.48
C PRO A 135 15.16 3.79 3.39
N ASP A 136 16.28 3.71 2.67
CA ASP A 136 17.22 4.82 2.43
C ASP A 136 16.74 5.82 1.36
N GLY A 137 15.54 5.60 0.80
CA GLY A 137 14.95 6.41 -0.26
C GLY A 137 15.35 5.95 -1.67
N GLY A 138 16.25 4.97 -1.81
CA GLY A 138 16.53 4.28 -3.06
C GLY A 138 15.32 3.52 -3.60
N ARG A 139 15.32 3.23 -4.90
CA ARG A 139 14.32 2.36 -5.53
C ARG A 139 14.80 1.77 -6.84
N THR A 140 14.19 0.66 -7.24
CA THR A 140 14.40 0.09 -8.57
C THR A 140 13.71 0.95 -9.65
N PRO A 141 14.14 0.82 -10.92
CA PRO A 141 13.31 1.16 -12.06
C PRO A 141 11.96 0.43 -12.00
N GLY A 142 10.94 1.01 -12.63
CA GLY A 142 9.65 0.34 -12.81
C GLY A 142 9.71 -0.69 -13.94
N LEU A 143 8.97 -1.78 -13.82
CA LEU A 143 8.71 -2.70 -14.92
C LEU A 143 7.90 -2.05 -16.05
N SER A 144 7.79 -2.76 -17.18
CA SER A 144 6.98 -2.35 -18.33
C SER A 144 5.55 -1.95 -17.93
N ARG A 145 5.00 -1.02 -18.70
CA ARG A 145 3.62 -0.57 -18.56
C ARG A 145 2.62 -1.46 -19.27
N ILE A 146 3.08 -2.26 -20.23
CA ILE A 146 2.24 -2.95 -21.20
C ILE A 146 2.63 -4.42 -21.40
N GLU A 147 3.77 -4.86 -20.89
CA GLU A 147 4.26 -6.23 -21.04
C GLU A 147 4.36 -6.93 -19.69
N ASP A 148 4.09 -8.23 -19.68
CA ASP A 148 4.29 -9.07 -18.51
C ASP A 148 5.76 -9.04 -18.11
N GLY A 149 6.03 -9.02 -16.80
CA GLY A 149 7.38 -8.87 -16.30
C GLY A 149 7.57 -9.48 -14.92
N LEU A 150 8.80 -9.94 -14.68
CA LEU A 150 9.25 -10.45 -13.39
C LEU A 150 10.36 -9.55 -12.86
N LEU A 151 10.13 -8.91 -11.71
CA LEU A 151 11.14 -8.12 -11.00
C LEU A 151 11.80 -8.98 -9.94
N ILE A 152 13.08 -9.27 -10.11
CA ILE A 152 13.93 -9.93 -9.11
C ILE A 152 14.92 -8.89 -8.61
N THR A 153 15.00 -8.73 -7.29
CA THR A 153 16.01 -7.88 -6.65
C THR A 153 16.51 -8.54 -5.38
N GLN A 154 17.78 -8.30 -5.06
CA GLN A 154 18.35 -8.64 -3.76
C GLN A 154 18.19 -7.45 -2.83
N ILE A 155 17.79 -7.71 -1.58
CA ILE A 155 17.73 -6.72 -0.51
C ILE A 155 18.45 -7.26 0.72
N ASP A 156 19.08 -6.36 1.48
CA ASP A 156 19.61 -6.67 2.81
C ASP A 156 18.68 -6.06 3.86
N LEU A 157 18.03 -6.92 4.65
CA LEU A 157 17.11 -6.47 5.71
C LEU A 157 17.84 -5.69 6.82
N ASN A 158 19.16 -5.86 6.97
CA ASN A 158 19.93 -5.10 7.94
C ASN A 158 19.95 -3.59 7.63
N LEU A 159 19.71 -3.19 6.37
CA LEU A 159 19.60 -1.79 5.98
C LEU A 159 18.49 -1.07 6.77
N ILE A 160 17.41 -1.76 7.11
CA ILE A 160 16.30 -1.22 7.92
C ILE A 160 16.84 -0.66 9.24
N ARG A 161 17.62 -1.47 9.97
CA ARG A 161 18.17 -1.06 11.26
C ARG A 161 19.18 0.09 11.10
N GLN A 162 20.05 0.01 10.10
CA GLN A 162 21.04 1.06 9.83
C GLN A 162 20.38 2.42 9.59
N ILE A 163 19.31 2.45 8.79
CA ILE A 163 18.57 3.69 8.50
C ILE A 163 17.75 4.16 9.71
N LYS A 164 17.14 3.25 10.48
CA LYS A 164 16.44 3.61 11.74
C LYS A 164 17.38 4.28 12.73
N ASP A 165 18.58 3.72 12.91
CA ASP A 165 19.57 4.24 13.85
C ASP A 165 20.15 5.59 13.37
N THR A 166 20.25 5.80 12.05
CA THR A 166 20.77 7.05 11.47
C THR A 166 19.76 8.20 11.54
N TRP A 167 18.51 7.95 11.15
CA TRP A 167 17.50 9.02 11.02
C TRP A 167 16.59 9.15 12.24
N GLY A 168 16.36 8.07 12.98
CA GLY A 168 15.58 8.09 14.21
C GLY A 168 14.10 8.42 14.02
N PHE A 169 13.50 8.23 12.84
CA PHE A 169 12.11 8.66 12.58
C PHE A 169 11.10 8.12 13.60
N GLN A 170 11.18 6.83 13.94
CA GLN A 170 10.31 6.20 14.92
C GLN A 170 10.61 6.69 16.34
N MET A 171 11.86 7.02 16.64
CA MET A 171 12.26 7.60 17.93
C MET A 171 11.69 9.01 18.11
N THR A 172 11.61 9.81 17.04
CA THR A 172 11.11 11.19 17.07
C THR A 172 9.63 11.32 16.73
N ALA A 173 8.90 10.22 16.54
CA ALA A 173 7.55 10.24 15.98
C ALA A 173 6.46 10.76 16.93
N ARG A 174 6.72 10.84 18.25
CA ARG A 174 5.78 11.36 19.28
C ARG A 174 4.37 10.77 19.16
N TYR A 175 4.30 9.45 18.99
CA TYR A 175 3.04 8.75 18.71
C TYR A 175 1.95 9.03 19.76
N GLU A 176 2.32 9.30 21.01
CA GLU A 176 1.41 9.64 22.10
C GLU A 176 0.60 10.92 21.83
N ILE A 177 1.20 11.93 21.19
CA ILE A 177 0.52 13.19 20.86
C ILE A 177 -0.46 12.98 19.72
N TYR A 178 -0.05 12.21 18.70
CA TYR A 178 -0.91 11.90 17.57
C TYR A 178 -2.06 10.98 17.97
N ALA A 179 -1.84 10.06 18.92
CA ALA A 179 -2.89 9.22 19.48
C ALA A 179 -3.97 10.06 20.18
N ASP A 180 -3.58 11.01 21.04
CA ASP A 180 -4.53 11.94 21.67
C ASP A 180 -5.27 12.81 20.62
N LEU A 181 -4.54 13.31 19.62
CA LEU A 181 -5.15 14.10 18.55
C LEU A 181 -6.21 13.30 17.78
N LEU A 182 -5.89 12.06 17.39
CA LEU A 182 -6.80 11.19 16.66
C LEU A 182 -8.00 10.77 17.53
N ASP A 183 -7.79 10.47 18.81
CA ASP A 183 -8.88 10.21 19.76
C ASP A 183 -9.82 11.40 19.86
N ARG A 184 -9.29 12.61 20.02
CA ARG A 184 -10.10 13.83 20.03
C ARG A 184 -10.80 14.06 18.70
N TYR A 185 -10.12 13.86 17.57
CA TYR A 185 -10.65 14.10 16.23
C TYR A 185 -11.84 13.21 15.88
N THR A 186 -11.86 11.96 16.34
CA THR A 186 -12.97 11.03 16.08
C THR A 186 -14.25 11.34 16.86
N LYS A 187 -14.22 12.28 17.82
CA LYS A 187 -15.39 12.69 18.61
C LYS A 187 -16.22 13.71 17.83
N THR A 188 -17.54 13.58 17.90
CA THR A 188 -18.50 14.51 17.26
C THR A 188 -18.38 15.95 17.78
N THR A 189 -17.79 16.14 18.95
CA THR A 189 -17.57 17.44 19.59
C THR A 189 -16.23 18.09 19.23
N PHE A 190 -15.44 17.49 18.34
CA PHE A 190 -14.14 18.03 17.96
C PHE A 190 -14.26 19.45 17.40
N LYS A 191 -13.41 20.36 17.89
CA LYS A 191 -13.26 21.71 17.35
C LYS A 191 -11.86 21.86 16.77
N HIS A 192 -11.77 22.37 15.54
CA HIS A 192 -10.50 22.67 14.91
C HIS A 192 -9.74 23.72 15.73
N GLN A 193 -8.43 23.52 15.89
CA GLN A 193 -7.54 24.47 16.54
C GLN A 193 -7.18 25.60 15.55
N LEU A 194 -8.04 26.61 15.51
CA LEU A 194 -7.87 27.82 14.69
C LEU A 194 -7.47 28.99 15.60
N ILE A 195 -6.53 29.83 15.15
CA ILE A 195 -6.07 31.06 15.82
C ILE A 195 -6.48 32.24 14.97
#